data_AF-A0A2T4JN28-F1
#
_entry.id   AF-A0A2T4JN28-F1
#
_cell.length_a   1.000
_cell.length_b   1.000
_cell.length_c   1.000
_cell.angle_alpha   90.00
_cell.angle_beta   90.00
_cell.angle_gamma   90.00
#
_symmetry.space_group_name_H-M   'P 1'
#
loop_
_entity.id
_entity.type
_entity.pdbx_description
1 polymer ?
#
loop_
_entity_poly.entity_id
_entity_poly.type
_entity_poly.pdbx_seq_one_letter_code
_entity_poly.pdbx_strand_id
1 'polypeptide(L)'
;MRQITLGDVTAVARALMLVPGPARIALLDWMLDAAGAADRYRKRLGRVHPHWGNGSLMAVARRGRLMPEPWLTEPDYLDCLGLVIAALAQRGARRAFPRVPLPLSQGWPM
;
A
#
# COMPACT_ATOMS: atom_id res chain seq x y z
N MET A 1 -5.69 -10.05 2.97
CA MET A 1 -5.78 -8.59 3.11
C MET A 1 -7.18 -8.18 2.77
N ARG A 2 -7.74 -7.26 3.57
CA ARG A 2 -9.02 -6.63 3.27
C ARG A 2 -8.89 -5.74 2.03
N GLN A 3 -10.02 -5.23 1.55
CA GLN A 3 -10.04 -4.21 0.48
C GLN A 3 -9.12 -3.04 0.87
N ILE A 4 -8.28 -2.65 -0.09
CA ILE A 4 -7.31 -1.57 0.08
C ILE A 4 -7.96 -0.27 -0.37
N THR A 5 -7.81 0.77 0.44
CA THR A 5 -8.32 2.12 0.20
C THR A 5 -7.17 3.08 -0.09
N LEU A 6 -7.48 4.28 -0.60
CA LEU A 6 -6.48 5.33 -0.74
C LEU A 6 -5.84 5.70 0.62
N GLY A 7 -6.61 5.68 1.71
CA GLY A 7 -6.09 5.93 3.05
C GLY A 7 -5.08 4.89 3.53
N ASP A 8 -5.17 3.64 3.06
CA ASP A 8 -4.12 2.64 3.29
C ASP A 8 -2.84 3.01 2.53
N VAL A 9 -2.98 3.44 1.27
CA VAL A 9 -1.86 3.82 0.41
C VAL A 9 -1.10 5.02 0.99
N THR A 10 -1.81 6.07 1.40
CA THR A 10 -1.19 7.26 2.01
C THR A 10 -0.53 6.92 3.35
N ALA A 11 -1.17 6.10 4.18
CA ALA A 11 -0.59 5.66 5.46
C ALA A 11 0.73 4.88 5.25
N VAL A 12 0.80 3.98 4.27
CA VAL A 12 2.04 3.24 3.98
C VAL A 12 3.10 4.18 3.41
N ALA A 13 2.76 5.02 2.44
CA ALA A 13 3.72 5.97 1.86
C ALA A 13 4.36 6.87 2.94
N ARG A 14 3.55 7.37 3.88
CA ARG A 14 4.02 8.16 5.03
C ARG A 14 4.90 7.36 6.00
N ALA A 15 4.75 6.04 6.07
CA ALA A 15 5.65 5.18 6.82
C ALA A 15 6.99 4.96 6.07
N LEU A 16 6.94 4.80 4.75
CA LEU A 16 8.14 4.62 3.92
C LEU A 16 9.05 5.86 3.93
N MET A 17 8.49 7.05 4.06
CA MET A 17 9.26 8.29 4.19
C MET A 17 10.13 8.36 5.44
N LEU A 18 9.85 7.54 6.47
CA LEU A 18 10.66 7.48 7.68
C LEU A 18 11.91 6.60 7.55
N VAL A 19 12.05 5.88 6.44
CA VAL A 19 13.21 5.01 6.20
C VAL A 19 14.00 5.44 4.97
N PRO A 20 15.32 5.19 4.93
CA PRO A 20 16.12 5.44 3.75
C PRO A 20 15.61 4.67 2.53
N GLY A 21 15.79 5.24 1.33
CA GLY A 21 15.34 4.66 0.05
C GLY A 21 15.57 3.16 -0.10
N PRO A 22 16.78 2.62 0.17
CA PRO A 22 17.07 1.18 0.05
C PRO A 22 16.22 0.27 0.95
N ALA A 23 15.70 0.78 2.07
CA ALA A 23 14.89 0.02 3.02
C ALA A 23 13.38 0.05 2.70
N ARG A 24 12.93 0.94 1.80
CA ARG A 24 11.51 1.17 1.53
C ARG A 24 10.80 -0.06 0.97
N ILE A 25 11.43 -0.75 0.03
CA ILE A 25 10.84 -1.96 -0.58
C ILE A 25 10.69 -3.07 0.46
N ALA A 26 11.73 -3.31 1.27
CA ALA A 26 11.69 -4.33 2.30
C ALA A 26 10.59 -4.03 3.35
N LEU A 27 10.46 -2.77 3.77
CA LEU A 27 9.39 -2.35 4.68
C LEU A 27 7.99 -2.51 4.04
N LEU A 28 7.83 -2.12 2.77
CA LEU A 28 6.58 -2.25 2.04
C LEU A 28 6.12 -3.71 1.94
N ASP A 29 7.02 -4.62 1.56
CA ASP A 29 6.70 -6.04 1.46
C ASP A 29 6.32 -6.64 2.81
N TRP A 30 7.06 -6.29 3.87
CA TRP A 30 6.72 -6.70 5.23
C TRP A 30 5.32 -6.24 5.63
N MET A 31 4.95 -4.99 5.35
CA MET A 31 3.63 -4.45 5.71
C MET A 31 2.50 -5.20 4.98
N LEU A 32 2.69 -5.46 3.68
CA LEU A 32 1.72 -6.20 2.86
C LEU A 32 1.55 -7.64 3.36
N ASP A 33 2.63 -8.31 3.72
CA ASP A 33 2.60 -9.69 4.21
C ASP A 33 1.99 -9.78 5.61
N ALA A 34 2.33 -8.86 6.51
CA ALA A 34 1.74 -8.75 7.84
C ALA A 34 0.23 -8.49 7.78
N ALA A 35 -0.22 -7.56 6.92
CA ALA A 35 -1.65 -7.31 6.71
C ALA A 35 -2.35 -8.54 6.11
N GLY A 36 -1.66 -9.26 5.22
CA GLY A 36 -2.12 -10.52 4.65
C GLY A 36 -2.34 -11.60 5.71
N ALA A 37 -1.35 -11.80 6.57
CA ALA A 37 -1.41 -12.77 7.65
C ALA A 37 -2.46 -12.41 8.71
N ALA A 38 -2.57 -11.13 9.07
CA ALA A 38 -3.57 -10.65 10.01
C ALA A 38 -5.02 -10.88 9.53
N ASP A 39 -5.30 -10.63 8.25
CA ASP A 39 -6.62 -10.91 7.67
C ASP A 39 -6.92 -12.41 7.61
N ARG A 40 -5.93 -13.26 7.32
CA ARG A 40 -6.09 -14.73 7.40
C ARG A 40 -6.38 -15.19 8.82
N TYR A 41 -5.65 -14.68 9.80
CA TYR A 41 -5.87 -14.96 11.22
C TYR A 41 -7.31 -14.58 11.63
N ARG A 42 -7.74 -13.36 11.28
CA ARG A 42 -9.10 -12.88 11.56
C ARG A 42 -10.17 -13.76 10.94
N LYS A 43 -10.00 -14.16 9.68
CA LYS A 43 -10.95 -15.04 8.97
C LYS A 43 -11.01 -16.43 9.59
N ARG A 44 -9.88 -16.96 10.06
CA ARG A 44 -9.80 -18.31 10.65
C ARG A 44 -10.32 -18.37 12.09
N LEU A 45 -9.99 -17.38 12.90
CA LEU A 45 -10.20 -17.41 14.36
C LEU A 45 -11.28 -16.43 14.84
N GLY A 46 -11.85 -15.62 13.95
CA GLY A 46 -12.86 -14.61 14.28
C GLY A 46 -12.35 -13.44 15.13
N ARG A 47 -11.04 -13.37 15.40
CA ARG A 47 -10.41 -12.38 16.28
C ARG A 47 -9.37 -11.54 15.55
N VAL A 48 -9.16 -10.31 16.01
CA VAL A 48 -8.09 -9.42 15.52
C VAL A 48 -6.72 -10.04 15.81
N HIS A 49 -5.75 -9.89 14.90
CA HIS A 49 -4.41 -10.40 15.12
C HIS A 49 -3.72 -9.55 16.20
N PRO A 50 -3.17 -10.15 17.27
CA PRO A 50 -2.67 -9.40 18.44
C PRO A 50 -1.56 -8.41 18.09
N HIS A 51 -0.72 -8.75 17.11
CA HIS A 51 0.38 -7.90 16.69
C HIS A 51 0.10 -7.08 15.43
N TRP A 52 -0.89 -7.41 14.60
CA TRP A 52 -0.99 -6.80 13.26
C TRP A 52 -2.37 -6.20 12.98
N GLY A 53 -3.22 -6.16 14.01
CA GLY A 53 -4.53 -5.55 13.92
C GLY A 53 -5.51 -6.36 13.10
N ASN A 54 -6.47 -5.66 12.51
CA ASN A 54 -7.67 -6.25 11.92
C ASN A 54 -7.48 -6.76 10.47
N GLY A 55 -6.25 -6.73 9.95
CA GLY A 55 -5.92 -7.14 8.59
C GLY A 55 -6.14 -6.07 7.52
N SER A 56 -6.34 -4.80 7.90
CA SER A 56 -6.12 -3.67 6.99
C SER A 56 -4.64 -3.31 6.93
N LEU A 57 -4.23 -2.71 5.81
CA LEU A 57 -2.85 -2.30 5.61
C LEU A 57 -2.54 -1.04 6.43
N MET A 58 -3.52 -0.13 6.58
CA MET A 58 -3.45 1.02 7.47
C MET A 58 -3.21 0.62 8.92
N ALA A 59 -3.84 -0.44 9.42
CA ALA A 59 -3.65 -0.90 10.80
C ALA A 59 -2.19 -1.33 11.04
N VAL A 60 -1.56 -1.97 10.05
CA VAL A 60 -0.14 -2.35 10.11
C VAL A 60 0.75 -1.11 10.03
N ALA A 61 0.50 -0.19 9.09
CA ALA A 61 1.29 1.03 8.94
C ALA A 61 1.26 1.90 10.21
N ARG A 62 0.08 2.07 10.82
CA ARG A 62 -0.11 2.86 12.05
C ARG A 62 0.47 2.23 13.32
N ARG A 63 1.00 1.01 13.27
CA ARG A 63 1.77 0.46 14.41
C ARG A 63 3.11 1.14 14.58
N GLY A 64 3.69 1.66 13.49
CA GLY A 64 4.86 2.52 13.53
C GLY A 64 4.48 3.98 13.69
N ARG A 65 5.50 4.85 13.69
CA ARG A 65 5.28 6.28 13.45
C ARG A 65 4.88 6.47 11.99
N LEU A 66 4.05 7.48 11.74
CA LEU A 66 3.77 7.98 10.41
C LEU A 66 4.26 9.43 10.36
N MET A 67 4.91 9.81 9.27
CA MET A 67 5.09 11.23 8.97
C MET A 67 3.73 11.94 8.95
N PRO A 68 3.60 13.23 9.29
CA PRO A 68 2.43 14.02 8.92
C PRO A 68 2.13 13.89 7.41
N GLU A 69 0.88 14.10 7.00
CA GLU A 69 0.50 14.02 5.58
C GLU A 69 1.25 15.11 4.80
N PRO A 70 2.14 14.75 3.84
CA PRO A 70 2.84 15.74 3.03
C PRO A 70 1.98 16.19 1.85
N TRP A 71 2.41 17.28 1.20
CA TRP A 71 1.83 17.74 -0.06
C TRP A 71 2.22 16.83 -1.21
N LEU A 72 1.35 16.71 -2.22
CA LEU A 72 1.66 15.98 -3.46
C LEU A 72 2.72 16.67 -4.34
N THR A 73 3.12 17.89 -4.01
CA THR A 73 4.26 18.56 -4.65
C THR A 73 5.60 18.05 -4.14
N GLU A 74 5.63 17.29 -3.04
CA GLU A 74 6.86 16.74 -2.46
C GLU A 74 7.29 15.47 -3.22
N PRO A 75 8.44 15.48 -3.93
CA PRO A 75 8.84 14.36 -4.77
C PRO A 75 9.01 13.05 -4.00
N ASP A 76 9.54 13.12 -2.77
CA ASP A 76 9.76 11.93 -1.95
C ASP A 76 8.44 11.25 -1.54
N TYR A 77 7.37 12.03 -1.35
CA TYR A 77 6.05 11.50 -1.05
C TYR A 77 5.43 10.86 -2.29
N LEU A 78 5.55 11.51 -3.46
CA LEU A 78 5.10 10.95 -4.74
C LEU A 78 5.80 9.64 -5.06
N ASP A 79 7.11 9.56 -4.84
CA ASP A 79 7.88 8.33 -5.04
C ASP A 79 7.38 7.22 -4.11
N CYS A 80 7.16 7.52 -2.83
CA CYS A 80 6.61 6.55 -1.87
C CYS A 80 5.19 6.09 -2.27
N LEU A 81 4.32 7.00 -2.73
CA LEU A 81 3.00 6.65 -3.25
C LEU A 81 3.11 5.74 -4.48
N GLY A 82 4.00 6.09 -5.41
CA GLY A 82 4.28 5.32 -6.61
C GLY A 82 4.76 3.90 -6.30
N LEU A 83 5.67 3.75 -5.33
CA LEU A 83 6.14 2.44 -4.85
C LEU A 83 4.99 1.58 -4.33
N VAL A 84 4.11 2.13 -3.50
CA VAL A 84 2.96 1.40 -2.96
C VAL A 84 2.02 0.97 -4.08
N ILE A 85 1.64 1.89 -4.96
CA ILE A 85 0.73 1.61 -6.09
C ILE A 85 1.34 0.55 -7.02
N ALA A 86 2.62 0.66 -7.35
CA ALA A 86 3.31 -0.30 -8.21
C ALA A 86 3.33 -1.71 -7.58
N ALA A 87 3.61 -1.82 -6.27
CA ALA A 87 3.58 -3.11 -5.57
C ALA A 87 2.17 -3.73 -5.55
N LEU A 88 1.14 -2.91 -5.34
CA LEU A 88 -0.25 -3.35 -5.38
C LEU A 88 -0.69 -3.79 -6.77
N ALA A 89 -0.32 -3.04 -7.81
CA ALA A 89 -0.58 -3.40 -9.20
C ALA A 89 0.09 -4.74 -9.56
N GLN A 90 1.34 -4.98 -9.13
CA GLN A 90 2.03 -6.25 -9.32
C GLN A 90 1.34 -7.42 -8.59
N ARG A 91 0.86 -7.20 -7.36
CA ARG A 91 0.10 -8.24 -6.61
C ARG A 91 -1.31 -8.46 -7.17
N GLY A 92 -1.94 -7.42 -7.72
CA GLY A 92 -3.24 -7.49 -8.40
C GLY A 92 -3.17 -8.18 -9.76
N ALA A 93 -2.11 -7.93 -10.54
CA ALA A 93 -1.85 -8.64 -11.79
C ALA A 93 -1.71 -10.16 -11.58
N ARG A 94 -1.11 -10.58 -10.45
CA ARG A 94 -1.06 -12.00 -10.02
C ARG A 94 -2.43 -12.60 -9.67
N ARG A 95 -3.46 -11.76 -9.45
CA ARG A 95 -4.85 -12.14 -9.12
C ARG A 95 -5.84 -11.92 -10.27
N ALA A 96 -5.34 -11.54 -11.44
CA ALA A 96 -6.04 -11.28 -12.70
C ALA A 96 -6.72 -9.91 -12.87
N PHE A 97 -6.39 -9.30 -14.01
CA PHE A 97 -7.26 -8.50 -14.89
C PHE A 97 -6.65 -8.57 -16.32
N PRO A 98 -7.43 -8.80 -17.39
CA PRO A 98 -6.93 -8.59 -18.74
C PRO A 98 -6.57 -7.12 -18.88
N ARG A 99 -5.30 -6.83 -19.23
CA ARG A 99 -4.87 -5.48 -19.55
C ARG A 99 -5.58 -5.06 -20.84
N VAL A 100 -6.62 -4.23 -20.71
CA VAL A 100 -7.04 -3.40 -21.84
C VAL A 100 -5.93 -2.37 -22.04
N PRO A 101 -5.26 -2.30 -23.20
CA PRO A 101 -4.31 -1.23 -23.47
C PRO A 101 -5.06 0.10 -23.34
N LEU A 102 -4.54 1.01 -22.51
CA LEU A 102 -5.01 2.39 -22.55
C LEU A 102 -4.63 2.94 -23.93
N PRO A 103 -5.57 3.45 -24.73
CA PRO A 103 -5.22 4.17 -25.95
C PRO A 103 -4.58 5.50 -25.52
N LEU A 104 -3.27 5.52 -25.32
CA LEU A 104 -2.49 6.73 -25.03
C LEU A 104 -2.24 7.57 -26.30
N SER A 105 -3.15 7.52 -27.25
CA SER A 105 -3.10 8.39 -28.43
C SER A 105 -4.50 8.48 -29.00
N GLN A 106 -5.28 9.46 -28.53
CA GLN A 106 -6.00 10.40 -29.37
C GLN A 106 -6.21 11.67 -28.54
N GLY A 107 -5.77 12.81 -29.07
CA GLY A 107 -5.72 14.08 -28.36
C GLY A 107 -7.06 14.46 -27.77
N TRP A 108 -7.01 15.10 -26.60
CA TRP A 108 -8.17 15.74 -26.00
C TRP A 108 -8.68 16.82 -26.97
N PRO A 109 -9.93 16.76 -27.46
CA PRO A 109 -10.47 17.87 -28.24
C PRO A 109 -10.56 19.08 -27.31
N MET A 110 -9.86 20.15 -27.70
CA MET A 110 -9.94 21.48 -27.07
C MET A 110 -11.34 22.06 -27.23
#